data_AF-A0A7C3NR64-F1
#
_entry.id   AF-A0A7C3NR64-F1
#
_cell.length_a   1.000
_cell.length_b   1.000
_cell.length_c   1.000
_cell.angle_alpha   90.00
_cell.angle_beta   90.00
_cell.angle_gamma   90.00
#
_symmetry.space_group_name_H-M   'P 1'
#
loop_
_entity.id
_entity.type
_entity.pdbx_description
1 polymer ?
#
loop_
_entity_poly.entity_id
_entity_poly.type
_entity_poly.pdbx_seq_one_letter_code
_entity_poly.pdbx_strand_id
1 'polypeptide(L)' 'MENRRYDYSPISRREHIEWPKGARVALWVAPNIEFFHFDMPIRGSGSSHVPDVPGYSLRDFGSRIGVYRIMDVLDKFD' A
#
# COMPACT_ATOMS: atom_id res chain seq x y z
N MET A 1 8.16 5.83 25.88
CA MET A 1 7.86 4.48 25.36
C MET A 1 9.19 3.83 25.03
N GLU A 2 9.49 2.72 25.68
CA GLU A 2 10.72 1.95 25.44
C GLU A 2 10.48 1.06 24.20
N ASN A 3 11.27 1.26 23.15
CA ASN A 3 11.19 0.40 21.97
C ASN A 3 11.92 -0.92 22.26
N ARG A 4 11.19 -2.04 22.24
CA ARG A 4 11.73 -3.39 22.52
C ARG A 4 11.88 -4.27 21.28
N ARG A 5 11.58 -3.75 20.09
CA ARG A 5 11.61 -4.54 18.85
C ARG A 5 12.97 -4.48 18.15
N TYR A 6 13.69 -3.37 18.29
CA TYR A 6 14.98 -3.16 17.66
C TYR A 6 15.77 -2.07 18.39
N ASP A 7 17.09 -2.21 18.35
CA ASP A 7 18.01 -1.24 18.92
C ASP A 7 18.03 0.05 18.09
N TYR A 8 18.26 1.16 18.78
CA TYR A 8 18.46 2.44 18.10
C TYR A 8 19.79 2.45 17.34
N SER A 9 19.72 2.66 16.03
CA SER A 9 20.88 2.84 15.16
C SER A 9 20.84 4.24 14.53
N PRO A 10 21.68 5.18 14.98
CA PRO A 10 21.75 6.52 14.42
C PRO A 10 22.36 6.49 13.01
N ILE A 11 21.95 7.43 12.16
CA ILE A 11 22.40 7.48 10.76
C ILE A 11 23.93 7.53 10.60
N SER A 12 24.65 8.17 11.53
CA SER A 12 26.11 8.27 11.52
C SER A 12 26.84 6.97 11.88
N ARG A 13 26.12 5.97 12.40
CA ARG A 13 26.65 4.63 12.73
C ARG A 13 26.01 3.52 11.90
N ARG A 14 25.18 3.87 10.90
CA ARG A 14 24.61 2.86 10.02
C ARG A 14 25.68 2.38 9.06
N GLU A 15 25.88 1.07 9.05
CA GLU A 15 26.69 0.40 8.04
C GLU A 15 26.13 0.68 6.64
N HIS A 16 27.03 0.73 5.66
CA HIS A 16 26.66 0.94 4.27
C HIS A 16 25.85 -0.25 3.76
N ILE A 17 24.69 0.02 3.18
CA ILE A 17 23.86 -1.02 2.56
C ILE A 17 24.31 -1.21 1.12
N GLU A 18 24.83 -2.40 0.81
CA GLU A 18 25.20 -2.77 -0.55
C GLU A 18 24.03 -3.46 -1.26
N TRP A 19 23.44 -2.78 -2.24
CA TRP A 19 22.39 -3.36 -3.06
C TRP A 19 22.96 -4.14 -4.25
N PRO A 20 22.23 -5.14 -4.77
CA PRO A 20 22.63 -5.85 -5.98
C PRO A 20 22.98 -4.90 -7.13
N LYS A 21 23.98 -5.28 -7.94
CA LYS A 21 24.46 -4.50 -9.08
C LYS A 21 24.99 -3.10 -8.73
N GLY A 22 25.33 -2.83 -7.46
CA GLY A 22 25.84 -1.52 -7.01
C GLY A 22 24.78 -0.42 -7.00
N ALA A 23 23.49 -0.77 -6.94
CA ALA A 23 22.41 0.21 -6.88
C ALA A 23 22.50 1.08 -5.63
N ARG A 24 22.08 2.34 -5.73
CA ARG A 24 22.11 3.30 -4.61
C ARG A 24 20.78 3.36 -3.84
N VAL A 25 19.72 2.83 -4.43
CA VAL A 25 18.36 2.84 -3.89
C VAL A 25 17.68 1.52 -4.24
N ALA A 26 16.98 0.95 -3.28
CA ALA A 26 15.99 -0.09 -3.52
C ALA A 26 14.60 0.55 -3.57
N LEU A 27 13.85 0.33 -4.66
CA LEU A 27 12.45 0.74 -4.80
C LEU A 27 11.57 -0.50 -4.69
N TRP A 28 10.59 -0.45 -3.80
CA TRP A 28 9.57 -1.48 -3.68
C TRP A 28 8.19 -0.87 -3.97
N VAL A 29 7.56 -1.32 -5.05
CA VAL A 29 6.19 -0.95 -5.41
C VAL A 29 5.27 -2.05 -4.89
N ALA A 30 4.39 -1.72 -3.95
CA ALA A 30 3.51 -2.67 -3.25
C ALA A 30 2.05 -2.21 -3.32
N PRO A 31 1.34 -2.42 -4.44
CA PRO A 31 -0.07 -2.07 -4.55
C PRO A 31 -0.93 -2.96 -3.65
N ASN A 32 -1.72 -2.35 -2.76
CA ASN A 32 -2.67 -3.07 -1.93
C ASN A 32 -3.90 -3.51 -2.74
N ILE A 33 -4.38 -4.72 -2.48
CA ILE A 33 -5.65 -5.24 -3.00
C ILE A 33 -6.58 -5.41 -1.80
N GLU A 34 -7.64 -4.61 -1.74
CA GLU A 34 -8.56 -4.55 -0.62
C GLU A 34 -9.98 -4.79 -1.09
N PHE A 35 -10.76 -5.51 -0.28
CA PHE A 35 -12.17 -5.78 -0.51
C PHE A 35 -13.00 -5.19 0.63
N PHE A 36 -14.15 -4.63 0.28
CA PHE A 36 -15.08 -4.00 1.22
C PHE A 36 -16.47 -4.61 1.03
N HIS A 37 -17.18 -4.80 2.14
CA HIS A 37 -18.56 -5.27 2.12
C HIS A 37 -19.52 -4.11 1.80
N PHE A 38 -20.50 -4.35 0.93
CA PHE A 38 -21.50 -3.34 0.55
C PHE A 38 -22.49 -3.03 1.70
N ASP A 39 -22.76 -4.03 2.53
CA ASP A 39 -23.72 -4.03 3.63
C ASP A 39 -23.10 -3.71 4.99
N MET A 40 -21.86 -3.19 5.01
CA MET A 40 -21.15 -2.83 6.23
C MET A 40 -20.59 -1.40 6.14
N PRO A 41 -20.45 -0.70 7.28
CA PRO A 41 -19.73 0.57 7.29
C PRO A 41 -18.30 0.39 6.77
N ILE A 42 -17.90 1.26 5.85
CA ILE A 42 -16.57 1.24 5.27
C ILE A 42 -15.57 1.71 6.33
N ARG A 43 -14.65 0.82 6.74
CA ARG A 43 -13.61 1.17 7.73
C ARG A 43 -12.74 2.32 7.20
N GLY A 44 -12.53 3.34 8.04
CA GLY A 44 -11.80 4.55 7.66
C GLY A 44 -12.60 5.53 6.80
N SER A 45 -13.85 5.23 6.45
CA SER A 45 -14.79 6.25 5.96
C SER A 45 -15.20 7.17 7.12
N GLY A 46 -15.39 8.46 6.82
CA GLY A 46 -16.01 9.41 7.76
C GLY A 46 -17.52 9.21 7.92
N SER A 47 -18.12 8.31 7.14
CA SER A 47 -19.53 7.95 7.17
C SER A 47 -19.73 6.55 7.75
N SER A 48 -20.78 6.39 8.55
CA SER A 48 -21.28 5.08 9.01
C SER A 48 -22.55 4.64 8.28
N HIS A 49 -22.96 5.35 7.23
CA HIS A 49 -24.16 5.03 6.46
C HIS A 49 -24.02 3.68 5.74
N VAL A 50 -25.10 2.91 5.71
CA VAL A 50 -25.15 1.61 5.03
C VAL A 50 -26.45 1.51 4.24
N PRO A 51 -26.39 1.30 2.90
CA PRO A 51 -25.18 1.22 2.10
C PRO A 51 -24.58 2.61 1.81
N ASP A 52 -23.26 2.77 1.96
CA ASP A 52 -22.53 3.93 1.45
C ASP A 52 -22.23 3.72 -0.04
N VAL A 53 -23.24 3.97 -0.89
CA VAL A 53 -23.15 3.72 -2.34
C VAL A 53 -21.98 4.49 -2.99
N PRO A 54 -21.79 5.81 -2.75
CA PRO A 54 -20.65 6.52 -3.31
C PRO A 54 -19.30 5.99 -2.80
N GLY A 55 -19.20 5.73 -1.50
CA GLY A 55 -17.98 5.20 -0.89
C GLY A 55 -17.62 3.81 -1.42
N TYR A 56 -18.61 2.93 -1.56
CA TYR A 56 -18.40 1.58 -2.09
C TYR A 56 -18.02 1.62 -3.57
N SER A 57 -18.74 2.39 -4.39
CA SER A 57 -18.55 2.41 -5.85
C SER A 57 -17.13 2.83 -6.25
N LEU A 58 -16.52 3.77 -5.51
CA LEU A 58 -15.13 4.17 -5.71
C LEU A 58 -14.14 3.00 -5.47
N ARG A 59 -14.39 2.20 -4.44
CA ARG A 59 -13.52 1.07 -4.05
C ARG A 59 -13.74 -0.15 -4.96
N ASP A 60 -14.98 -0.38 -5.35
CA ASP A 60 -15.35 -1.41 -6.32
C ASP A 60 -14.68 -1.16 -7.68
N PHE A 61 -14.60 0.10 -8.13
CA PHE A 61 -13.82 0.46 -9.32
C PHE A 61 -12.35 0.04 -9.19
N GLY A 62 -11.74 0.24 -8.01
CA GLY A 62 -10.36 -0.19 -7.74
C GLY A 62 -10.16 -1.69 -7.98
N SER A 63 -11.04 -2.52 -7.42
CA SER A 63 -10.97 -3.98 -7.55
C SER A 63 -11.36 -4.49 -8.94
N ARG A 64 -12.28 -3.81 -9.63
CA ARG A 64 -12.81 -4.28 -10.93
C ARG A 64 -12.04 -3.78 -12.14
N ILE A 65 -11.44 -2.59 -12.05
CA ILE A 65 -10.81 -1.90 -13.19
C ILE A 65 -9.42 -1.38 -12.82
N GLY A 66 -9.30 -0.69 -11.68
CA GLY A 66 -8.07 -0.01 -11.28
C GLY A 66 -6.87 -0.95 -11.16
N VAL A 67 -7.07 -2.11 -10.54
CA VAL A 67 -6.01 -3.11 -10.31
C VAL A 67 -5.39 -3.58 -11.63
N TYR A 68 -6.20 -3.88 -12.65
CA TYR A 68 -5.73 -4.33 -13.94
C TYR A 68 -4.94 -3.24 -14.67
N ARG A 69 -5.39 -1.97 -14.58
CA ARG A 69 -4.64 -0.85 -15.17
C ARG A 69 -3.30 -0.62 -14.51
N ILE A 70 -3.20 -0.85 -13.20
CA ILE A 70 -1.92 -0.78 -12.48
C ILE A 70 -1.01 -1.92 -12.93
N MET A 71 -1.55 -3.16 -13.01
CA MET A 71 -0.81 -4.32 -13.53
C MET A 71 -0.29 -4.06 -14.94
N ASP A 72 -1.13 -3.57 -15.86
CA ASP A 72 -0.74 -3.21 -17.24
C ASP A 72 0.40 -2.19 -17.30
N VAL A 73 0.52 -1.29 -16.31
CA VAL A 73 1.63 -0.33 -16.25
C VAL A 73 2.88 -1.01 -15.70
N LEU A 74 2.76 -1.80 -14.64
CA LEU A 74 3.90 -2.49 -14.03
C LEU A 74 4.52 -3.50 -15.01
N ASP A 75 3.69 -4.25 -15.74
CA ASP A 75 4.13 -5.22 -16.75
C ASP A 75 4.93 -4.58 -17.91
N LYS A 76 4.80 -3.27 -18.14
CA LYS A 76 5.60 -2.54 -19.15
C LYS A 76 7.04 -2.28 -18.73
N PHE A 77 7.34 -2.40 -17.44
CA PHE A 77 8.63 -2.04 -16.85
C PHE A 77 9.38 -3.24 -16.24
N ASP A 78 8.99 -4.46 -16.60
CA ASP A 78 9.74 -5.69 -16.33
C ASP A 78 10.85 -5.95 -17.37
#